data_AF-A0AAW2IRN5-F1
#
_entry.id   AF-A0AAW2IRN5-F1
#
_cell.length_a   1.000
_cell.length_b   1.000
_cell.length_c   1.000
_cell.angle_alpha   90.00
_cell.angle_beta   90.00
_cell.angle_gamma   90.00
#
_symmetry.space_group_name_H-M   'P 1'
#
loop_
_entity.id
_entity.type
_entity.pdbx_description
1 polymer ?
#
loop_
_entity_poly.entity_id
_entity_poly.type
_entity_poly.pdbx_seq_one_letter_code
_entity_poly.pdbx_strand_id
1 'polypeptide(L)'
;MYTTDRAPSGSGSAPTGVSSQLLNRLFQTIERTTHKDPHPGFIIATHHFKDPYPMVNEIDLDLLCNATMDLLIQFAYPSLSGYGKFTISYTISPSYGLWGELTFTLDNAIPLTDQDNKKIPMNDVYALIYKSIQKYAERYDGQFLVRLMIRVYDGRKEGKASLLFRGKLEELSSIMNPN
;
A
#
# COMPACT_ATOMS: atom_id res chain seq x y z
N MET A 1 44.09 -28.88 -32.38
CA MET A 1 43.81 -27.53 -31.87
C MET A 1 42.38 -27.53 -31.35
N TYR A 2 42.21 -27.23 -30.07
CA TYR A 2 40.92 -27.04 -29.40
C TYR A 2 40.33 -25.68 -29.77
N THR A 3 39.05 -25.62 -30.13
CA THR A 3 38.18 -24.49 -29.79
C THR A 3 36.75 -25.00 -29.65
N THR A 4 36.32 -25.05 -28.39
CA THR A 4 34.96 -25.25 -27.92
C THR A 4 34.25 -23.90 -28.00
N ASP A 5 33.22 -23.74 -28.85
CA ASP A 5 32.29 -22.61 -28.73
C ASP A 5 31.08 -23.05 -27.90
N ARG A 6 31.16 -22.63 -26.64
CA ARG A 6 30.14 -22.76 -25.61
C ARG A 6 29.26 -21.52 -25.71
N ALA A 7 28.10 -21.63 -26.35
CA ALA A 7 27.06 -20.59 -26.23
C ALA A 7 26.39 -20.71 -24.84
N PRO A 8 26.20 -19.61 -24.10
CA PRO A 8 25.67 -19.67 -22.75
C PRO A 8 24.16 -19.88 -22.76
N SER A 9 23.75 -20.84 -21.92
CA SER A 9 22.42 -20.99 -21.35
C SER A 9 21.93 -19.67 -20.74
N GLY A 10 20.85 -19.14 -21.27
CA GLY A 10 20.17 -17.96 -20.72
C GLY A 10 18.68 -18.01 -21.06
N SER A 11 17.97 -19.01 -20.54
CA SER A 11 16.51 -19.00 -20.52
C SER A 11 16.01 -18.00 -19.47
N GLY A 12 16.20 -16.71 -19.73
CA GLY A 12 15.41 -15.68 -19.10
C GLY A 12 14.06 -15.68 -19.80
N SER A 13 13.07 -16.35 -19.22
CA SER A 13 11.69 -16.25 -19.68
C SER A 13 11.29 -14.77 -19.64
N ALA A 14 11.13 -14.15 -20.81
CA ALA A 14 10.52 -12.84 -20.90
C ALA A 14 9.16 -12.89 -20.18
N PRO A 15 8.84 -11.93 -19.29
CA PRO A 15 7.54 -11.90 -18.65
C PRO A 15 6.48 -11.91 -19.75
N THR A 16 5.55 -12.85 -19.63
CA THR A 16 4.42 -13.06 -20.56
C THR A 16 3.77 -11.73 -20.92
N GLY A 17 3.47 -11.49 -22.21
CA GLY A 17 3.11 -10.17 -22.75
C GLY A 17 1.98 -9.42 -22.02
N VAL A 18 1.12 -10.13 -21.29
CA VAL A 18 0.06 -9.54 -20.45
C VAL A 18 0.63 -8.85 -19.20
N SER A 19 1.62 -9.44 -18.54
CA SER A 19 2.24 -8.89 -17.33
C SER A 19 3.03 -7.61 -17.62
N SER A 20 3.70 -7.54 -18.77
CA SER A 20 4.42 -6.34 -19.20
C SER A 20 3.48 -5.20 -19.61
N GLN A 21 2.34 -5.53 -20.23
CA GLN A 21 1.30 -4.54 -20.56
C GLN A 21 0.67 -3.93 -19.31
N LEU A 22 0.35 -4.74 -18.30
CA LEU A 22 -0.24 -4.26 -17.04
C LEU A 22 0.72 -3.36 -16.25
N LEU A 23 1.99 -3.71 -16.18
CA LEU A 23 3.01 -2.88 -15.53
C LEU A 23 3.23 -1.56 -16.28
N ASN A 24 3.29 -1.61 -17.62
CA ASN A 24 3.36 -0.39 -18.43
C ASN A 24 2.14 0.51 -18.19
N ARG A 25 0.95 -0.09 -18.13
CA ARG A 25 -0.28 0.65 -17.81
C ARG A 25 -0.18 1.30 -16.43
N LEU A 26 0.25 0.58 -15.41
CA LEU A 26 0.44 1.12 -14.06
C LEU A 26 1.34 2.37 -14.05
N PHE A 27 2.52 2.28 -14.66
CA PHE A 27 3.46 3.41 -14.71
C PHE A 27 2.95 4.58 -15.53
N GLN A 28 2.12 4.32 -16.55
CA GLN A 28 1.49 5.38 -17.34
C GLN A 28 0.32 6.03 -16.62
N THR A 29 -0.36 5.35 -15.70
CA THR A 29 -1.52 5.89 -14.97
C THR A 29 -1.14 6.68 -13.73
N ILE A 30 0.00 6.37 -13.09
CA ILE A 30 0.50 7.11 -11.93
C ILE A 30 1.08 8.46 -12.40
N GLU A 31 0.50 9.56 -11.92
CA GLU A 31 1.04 10.91 -12.12
C GLU A 31 2.25 11.15 -11.22
N ARG A 32 2.10 10.82 -9.94
CA ARG A 32 3.14 10.98 -8.91
C ARG A 32 2.88 10.08 -7.72
N THR A 33 3.96 9.80 -6.99
CA THR A 33 3.93 9.10 -5.72
C THR A 33 4.41 10.03 -4.62
N THR A 34 3.67 10.11 -3.53
CA THR A 34 4.05 10.87 -2.34
C THR A 34 4.14 9.95 -1.14
N HIS A 35 5.09 10.18 -0.23
CA HIS A 35 5.14 9.50 1.06
C HIS A 35 5.42 10.49 2.19
N LYS A 36 5.03 10.11 3.40
CA LYS A 36 5.30 10.82 4.65
C LYS A 36 5.53 9.80 5.75
N ASP A 37 6.43 10.13 6.68
CA ASP A 37 6.67 9.37 7.91
C ASP A 37 6.34 10.27 9.11
N PRO A 38 5.07 10.43 9.50
CA PRO A 38 4.68 11.41 10.52
C PRO A 38 5.35 11.19 11.88
N HIS A 39 5.64 9.93 12.21
CA HIS A 39 6.42 9.53 13.38
C HIS A 39 6.98 8.12 13.17
N PRO A 40 7.99 7.69 13.96
CA PRO A 40 8.56 6.35 13.84
C PRO A 40 7.48 5.26 13.88
N GLY A 41 7.58 4.30 12.96
CA GLY A 41 6.63 3.19 12.86
C GLY A 41 5.33 3.53 12.14
N PHE A 42 5.17 4.72 11.58
CA PHE A 42 3.98 5.09 10.81
C PHE A 42 4.35 5.74 9.48
N ILE A 43 3.92 5.10 8.39
CA ILE A 43 4.18 5.52 7.01
C ILE A 43 2.85 5.77 6.32
N ILE A 44 2.76 6.87 5.58
CA ILE A 44 1.64 7.15 4.68
C ILE A 44 2.23 7.28 3.28
N ALA A 45 1.85 6.40 2.36
CA ALA A 45 2.28 6.45 0.97
C ALA A 45 1.07 6.50 0.04
N THR A 46 1.15 7.26 -1.05
CA THR A 46 0.01 7.55 -1.93
C THR A 46 0.45 7.65 -3.37
N HIS A 47 -0.24 6.92 -4.25
CA HIS A 47 -0.26 7.21 -5.68
C HIS A 47 -1.37 8.21 -5.98
N HIS A 48 -1.01 9.25 -6.74
CA HIS A 48 -1.94 10.15 -7.39
C HIS A 48 -2.00 9.73 -8.85
N PHE A 49 -3.19 9.38 -9.32
CA PHE A 49 -3.40 9.01 -10.71
C PHE A 49 -3.65 10.25 -11.56
N LYS A 50 -3.40 10.17 -12.86
CA LYS A 50 -3.79 11.19 -13.84
C LYS A 50 -4.88 10.67 -14.76
N ASP A 51 -5.52 11.60 -15.46
CA ASP A 51 -6.44 11.31 -16.56
C ASP A 51 -5.76 10.48 -17.67
N PRO A 52 -6.38 9.38 -18.15
CA PRO A 52 -7.62 8.78 -17.66
C PRO A 52 -7.44 8.04 -16.33
N TYR A 53 -8.23 8.45 -15.33
CA TYR A 53 -8.21 7.84 -14.00
C TYR A 53 -8.65 6.37 -14.07
N PRO A 54 -8.01 5.49 -13.28
CA PRO A 54 -8.51 4.12 -13.13
C PRO A 54 -9.89 4.14 -12.49
N MET A 55 -10.71 3.16 -12.84
CA MET A 55 -12.03 3.00 -12.25
C MET A 55 -11.99 1.95 -11.13
N VAL A 56 -12.90 2.08 -10.18
CA VAL A 56 -13.14 1.04 -9.18
C VAL A 56 -14.06 0.00 -9.83
N ASN A 57 -13.48 -0.98 -10.55
CA ASN A 57 -14.23 -2.05 -11.24
C ASN A 57 -13.35 -3.31 -11.43
N GLU A 58 -13.92 -4.38 -12.00
CA GLU A 58 -13.19 -5.64 -12.26
C GLU A 58 -12.06 -5.50 -13.28
N ILE A 59 -12.19 -4.58 -14.25
CA ILE A 59 -11.19 -4.38 -15.32
C ILE A 59 -9.89 -3.82 -14.75
N ASP A 60 -10.00 -2.92 -13.79
CA ASP A 60 -8.86 -2.23 -13.18
C ASP A 60 -8.40 -2.89 -11.88
N LEU A 61 -9.07 -3.95 -11.43
CA LEU A 61 -8.78 -4.64 -10.18
C LEU A 61 -7.30 -5.03 -10.06
N ASP A 62 -6.72 -5.65 -11.09
CA ASP A 62 -5.32 -6.06 -11.08
C ASP A 62 -4.37 -4.85 -11.09
N LEU A 63 -4.73 -3.76 -11.76
CA LEU A 63 -3.98 -2.51 -11.75
C LEU A 63 -3.95 -1.91 -10.34
N LEU A 64 -5.10 -1.88 -9.65
CA LEU A 64 -5.23 -1.36 -8.29
C LEU A 64 -4.51 -2.24 -7.26
N CYS A 65 -4.51 -3.56 -7.45
CA CYS A 65 -3.73 -4.48 -6.63
C CYS A 65 -2.22 -4.23 -6.81
N ASN A 66 -1.77 -4.08 -8.06
CA ASN A 66 -0.36 -3.81 -8.34
C ASN A 66 0.08 -2.43 -7.85
N ALA A 67 -0.76 -1.40 -7.98
CA ALA A 67 -0.50 -0.09 -7.39
C ALA A 67 -0.36 -0.16 -5.87
N THR A 68 -1.17 -0.99 -5.20
CA THR A 68 -1.03 -1.22 -3.76
C THR A 68 0.29 -1.91 -3.42
N MET A 69 0.64 -2.97 -4.16
CA MET A 69 1.89 -3.70 -3.98
C MET A 69 3.11 -2.82 -4.25
N ASP A 70 3.05 -1.94 -5.25
CA ASP A 70 4.11 -1.00 -5.58
C ASP A 70 4.43 -0.09 -4.38
N LEU A 71 3.40 0.50 -3.75
CA LEU A 71 3.60 1.28 -2.51
C LEU A 71 4.19 0.44 -1.38
N LEU A 72 3.75 -0.82 -1.21
CA LEU A 72 4.27 -1.69 -0.17
C LEU A 72 5.75 -2.03 -0.41
N ILE A 73 6.12 -2.36 -1.65
CA ILE A 73 7.49 -2.69 -2.05
C ILE A 73 8.41 -1.48 -1.88
N GLN A 74 7.94 -0.29 -2.26
CA GLN A 74 8.75 0.93 -2.15
C GLN A 74 8.91 1.42 -0.72
N PHE A 75 7.84 1.42 0.10
CA PHE A 75 7.84 2.14 1.37
C PHE A 75 7.67 1.25 2.60
N ALA A 76 6.89 0.16 2.51
CA ALA A 76 6.59 -0.68 3.66
C ALA A 76 7.70 -1.73 3.90
N TYR A 77 7.90 -2.65 2.94
CA TYR A 77 8.80 -3.79 3.11
C TYR A 77 10.26 -3.44 3.46
N PRO A 78 10.87 -2.37 2.89
CA PRO A 78 12.21 -1.95 3.27
C PRO A 78 12.31 -1.44 4.71
N SER A 79 11.19 -0.93 5.23
CA SER A 79 11.09 -0.32 6.56
C SER A 79 10.61 -1.29 7.63
N LEU A 80 10.11 -2.48 7.29
CA LEU A 80 9.57 -3.42 8.27
C LEU A 80 10.66 -3.95 9.21
N SER A 81 10.49 -3.71 10.51
CA SER A 81 11.45 -4.11 11.55
C SER A 81 10.83 -4.88 12.73
N GLY A 82 9.50 -4.94 12.79
CA GLY A 82 8.77 -5.79 13.73
C GLY A 82 7.36 -6.07 13.21
N TYR A 83 6.39 -6.11 14.11
CA TYR A 83 4.99 -6.36 13.76
C TYR A 83 4.47 -5.29 12.79
N GLY A 84 4.18 -5.67 11.54
CA GLY A 84 3.72 -4.77 10.49
C GLY A 84 2.29 -5.06 10.07
N LYS A 85 1.49 -4.02 9.86
CA LYS A 85 0.19 -4.10 9.17
C LYS A 85 -0.09 -2.82 8.40
N PHE A 86 -1.02 -2.84 7.44
CA PHE A 86 -1.38 -1.64 6.69
C PHE A 86 -2.86 -1.56 6.38
N THR A 87 -3.37 -0.36 6.11
CA THR A 87 -4.71 -0.16 5.54
C THR A 87 -4.62 0.44 4.14
N ILE A 88 -5.64 0.20 3.31
CA ILE A 88 -5.79 0.79 1.98
C ILE A 88 -6.90 1.83 2.05
N SER A 89 -6.67 3.02 1.51
CA SER A 89 -7.72 4.03 1.33
C SER A 89 -7.76 4.53 -0.09
N TYR A 90 -8.98 4.78 -0.55
CA TYR A 90 -9.27 5.35 -1.86
C TYR A 90 -9.76 6.77 -1.71
N THR A 91 -9.36 7.62 -2.66
CA THR A 91 -10.07 8.85 -2.94
C THR A 91 -10.75 8.72 -4.30
N ILE A 92 -12.08 8.69 -4.30
CA ILE A 92 -12.88 8.62 -5.52
C ILE A 92 -13.45 9.99 -5.88
N SER A 93 -13.75 10.18 -7.16
CA SER A 93 -14.50 11.33 -7.65
C SER A 93 -15.73 10.89 -8.45
N PRO A 94 -16.95 10.99 -7.87
CA PRO A 94 -18.16 10.45 -8.46
C PRO A 94 -18.62 11.07 -9.79
N SER A 95 -18.09 12.23 -10.14
CA SER A 95 -18.36 12.85 -11.45
C SER A 95 -17.18 13.72 -11.88
N TYR A 96 -15.99 13.12 -11.91
CA TYR A 96 -14.83 13.77 -12.53
C TYR A 96 -14.51 15.16 -11.93
N GLY A 97 -14.60 15.26 -10.61
CA GLY A 97 -14.33 16.47 -9.83
C GLY A 97 -15.53 17.38 -9.59
N LEU A 98 -16.68 17.16 -10.26
CA LEU A 98 -17.81 18.09 -10.22
C LEU A 98 -18.56 18.13 -8.87
N TRP A 99 -18.57 17.04 -8.11
CA TRP A 99 -19.25 16.94 -6.80
C TRP A 99 -18.28 16.74 -5.63
N GLY A 100 -17.01 17.08 -5.84
CA GLY A 100 -15.95 16.87 -4.87
C GLY A 100 -15.39 15.45 -4.85
N GLU A 101 -14.48 15.23 -3.89
CA GLU A 101 -13.77 13.97 -3.71
C GLU A 101 -14.18 13.32 -2.39
N LEU A 102 -14.37 12.00 -2.41
CA LEU A 102 -14.67 11.21 -1.21
C LEU A 102 -13.48 10.31 -0.89
N THR A 103 -12.95 10.42 0.33
CA THR A 103 -11.87 9.56 0.82
C THR A 103 -12.38 8.60 1.88
N PHE A 104 -12.08 7.31 1.72
CA PHE A 104 -12.46 6.26 2.67
C PHE A 104 -11.44 5.13 2.71
N THR A 105 -11.39 4.42 3.83
CA THR A 105 -10.56 3.21 4.01
C THR A 105 -11.38 2.00 3.60
N LEU A 106 -10.77 1.07 2.86
CA LEU A 106 -11.43 -0.13 2.35
C LEU A 106 -11.78 -1.08 3.50
N ASP A 107 -10.84 -1.84 4.04
CA ASP A 107 -11.17 -2.79 5.10
C ASP A 107 -10.27 -2.57 6.32
N ASN A 108 -10.40 -3.48 7.27
CA ASN A 108 -9.47 -3.63 8.38
C ASN A 108 -8.02 -3.77 7.89
N ALA A 109 -7.09 -3.53 8.81
CA ALA A 109 -5.67 -3.58 8.49
C ALA A 109 -5.23 -5.00 8.05
N ILE A 110 -4.54 -5.08 6.92
CA ILE A 110 -3.93 -6.29 6.38
C ILE A 110 -2.55 -6.48 7.04
N PRO A 111 -2.27 -7.64 7.65
CA PRO A 111 -0.98 -7.90 8.27
C PRO A 111 0.13 -8.06 7.20
N LEU A 112 1.33 -7.57 7.52
CA LEU A 112 2.57 -7.79 6.78
C LEU A 112 3.49 -8.79 7.51
N THR A 113 3.24 -9.01 8.79
CA THR A 113 3.91 -10.02 9.62
C THR A 113 2.89 -10.82 10.42
N ASP A 114 3.24 -12.03 10.80
CA ASP A 114 2.48 -12.82 11.76
C ASP A 114 2.72 -12.37 13.22
N GLN A 115 2.16 -13.12 14.16
CA GLN A 115 2.27 -12.87 15.60
C GLN A 115 3.70 -13.04 16.14
N ASP A 116 4.52 -13.81 15.44
CA ASP A 116 5.93 -14.06 15.78
C ASP A 116 6.87 -13.05 15.10
N ASN A 117 6.32 -11.98 14.50
CA ASN A 117 7.03 -10.96 13.71
C ASN A 117 7.70 -11.51 12.44
N LYS A 118 7.30 -12.68 11.95
CA LYS A 118 7.79 -13.21 10.68
C LYS A 118 7.00 -12.60 9.52
N LYS A 119 7.71 -12.21 8.46
CA LYS A 119 7.11 -11.60 7.27
C LYS A 119 6.16 -12.59 6.59
N ILE A 120 4.95 -12.12 6.30
CA ILE A 120 3.98 -12.85 5.48
C ILE A 120 4.47 -12.82 4.03
N PRO A 121 4.42 -13.95 3.30
CA PRO A 121 4.77 -13.98 1.88
C PRO A 121 4.00 -12.94 1.06
N MET A 122 4.69 -12.26 0.13
CA MET A 122 4.07 -11.21 -0.69
C MET A 122 2.87 -11.71 -1.50
N ASN A 123 2.88 -12.98 -1.94
CA ASN A 123 1.76 -13.59 -2.66
C ASN A 123 0.51 -13.70 -1.78
N ASP A 124 0.67 -13.98 -0.49
CA ASP A 124 -0.44 -14.07 0.46
C ASP A 124 -0.97 -12.67 0.78
N VAL A 125 -0.06 -11.69 0.93
CA VAL A 125 -0.45 -10.27 1.08
C VAL A 125 -1.21 -9.79 -0.15
N TYR A 126 -0.75 -10.12 -1.36
CA TYR A 126 -1.44 -9.82 -2.61
C TYR A 126 -2.85 -10.42 -2.64
N ALA A 127 -3.02 -11.69 -2.23
CA ALA A 127 -4.33 -12.32 -2.17
C ALA A 127 -5.29 -11.62 -1.18
N LEU A 128 -4.76 -11.09 -0.06
CA LEU A 128 -5.55 -10.29 0.88
C LEU A 128 -5.94 -8.92 0.31
N ILE A 129 -5.02 -8.27 -0.41
CA ILE A 129 -5.30 -7.01 -1.13
C ILE A 129 -6.39 -7.23 -2.17
N TYR A 130 -6.25 -8.26 -3.00
CA TYR A 130 -7.22 -8.60 -4.04
C TYR A 130 -8.62 -8.76 -3.48
N LYS A 131 -8.77 -9.59 -2.43
CA LYS A 131 -10.05 -9.78 -1.74
C LYS A 131 -10.62 -8.47 -1.18
N SER A 132 -9.75 -7.64 -0.60
CA SER A 132 -10.17 -6.34 -0.06
C SER A 132 -10.67 -5.41 -1.16
N ILE A 133 -9.95 -5.28 -2.27
CA ILE A 133 -10.34 -4.37 -3.36
C ILE A 133 -11.57 -4.90 -4.11
N GLN A 134 -11.65 -6.21 -4.38
CA GLN A 134 -12.77 -6.83 -5.08
C GLN A 134 -14.11 -6.54 -4.40
N LYS A 135 -14.18 -6.67 -3.07
CA LYS A 135 -15.37 -6.33 -2.27
C LYS A 135 -15.83 -4.88 -2.46
N TYR A 136 -14.89 -3.97 -2.75
CA TYR A 136 -15.19 -2.56 -2.98
C TYR A 136 -15.51 -2.23 -4.44
N ALA A 137 -15.00 -3.02 -5.39
CA ALA A 137 -15.41 -2.96 -6.80
C ALA A 137 -16.92 -3.18 -6.94
N GLU A 138 -17.51 -4.09 -6.16
CA GLU A 138 -18.97 -4.32 -6.15
C GLU A 138 -19.78 -3.10 -5.66
N ARG A 139 -19.23 -2.31 -4.73
CA ARG A 139 -19.96 -1.21 -4.06
C ARG A 139 -19.83 0.13 -4.79
N TYR A 140 -18.69 0.37 -5.43
CA TYR A 140 -18.34 1.64 -6.05
C TYR A 140 -18.03 1.48 -7.54
N ASP A 141 -18.71 0.51 -8.19
CA ASP A 141 -18.50 0.24 -9.61
C ASP A 141 -18.60 1.50 -10.47
N GLY A 142 -17.68 1.63 -11.42
CA GLY A 142 -17.61 2.76 -12.36
C GLY A 142 -17.17 4.11 -11.78
N GLN A 143 -16.84 4.19 -10.48
CA GLN A 143 -16.34 5.44 -9.88
C GLN A 143 -14.86 5.67 -10.24
N PHE A 144 -14.50 6.92 -10.57
CA PHE A 144 -13.10 7.27 -10.86
C PHE A 144 -12.27 7.32 -9.59
N LEU A 145 -11.12 6.65 -9.59
CA LEU A 145 -10.16 6.64 -8.50
C LEU A 145 -9.04 7.64 -8.77
N VAL A 146 -9.03 8.74 -8.00
CA VAL A 146 -8.04 9.81 -8.14
C VAL A 146 -6.78 9.50 -7.32
N ARG A 147 -6.94 8.86 -6.16
CA ARG A 147 -5.80 8.50 -5.29
C ARG A 147 -5.97 7.12 -4.66
N LEU A 148 -4.86 6.41 -4.56
CA LEU A 148 -4.71 5.18 -3.79
C LEU A 148 -3.64 5.39 -2.73
N MET A 149 -3.97 5.14 -1.47
CA MET A 149 -3.09 5.36 -0.34
C MET A 149 -2.97 4.12 0.53
N ILE A 150 -1.77 3.84 1.00
CA ILE A 150 -1.53 2.91 2.11
C ILE A 150 -1.14 3.68 3.38
N ARG A 151 -1.63 3.21 4.53
CA ARG A 151 -1.09 3.61 5.83
C ARG A 151 -0.48 2.39 6.49
N VAL A 152 0.82 2.41 6.73
CA VAL A 152 1.59 1.29 7.30
C VAL A 152 1.85 1.59 8.77
N TYR A 153 1.61 0.60 9.60
CA TYR A 153 1.86 0.59 11.04
C TYR A 153 2.91 -0.48 11.30
N ASP A 154 4.13 -0.07 11.65
CA ASP A 154 5.23 -0.93 12.08
C ASP A 154 5.41 -0.78 13.59
N GLY A 155 5.33 -1.90 14.30
CA GLY A 155 5.45 -2.04 15.74
C GLY A 155 6.87 -1.82 16.25
N ARG A 156 7.66 -0.95 15.60
CA ARG A 156 8.86 -0.38 16.21
C ARG A 156 8.45 0.14 17.57
N LYS A 157 8.97 -0.48 18.63
CA LYS A 157 8.82 0.02 20.01
C LYS A 157 9.04 1.51 19.97
N GLU A 158 7.99 2.23 20.33
CA GLU A 158 7.89 3.67 20.26
C GLU A 158 9.18 4.31 20.78
N GLY A 159 9.93 4.94 19.87
CA GLY A 159 11.15 5.63 20.24
C GLY A 159 10.79 6.89 21.02
N LYS A 160 10.88 6.86 22.36
CA LYS A 160 10.82 7.98 23.33
C LYS A 160 9.58 8.90 23.33
N ALA A 161 8.88 9.08 22.22
CA ALA A 161 7.77 10.02 22.06
C ALA A 161 6.48 9.55 22.76
N SER A 162 6.21 8.25 22.78
CA SER A 162 5.06 7.71 23.52
C SER A 162 5.28 7.67 25.01
N LEU A 163 6.52 7.44 25.45
CA LEU A 163 6.92 7.53 26.86
C LEU A 163 6.75 8.97 27.36
N LEU A 164 7.08 9.95 26.53
CA LEU A 164 6.81 11.37 26.80
C LEU A 164 5.31 11.69 26.84
N PHE A 165 4.51 11.16 25.90
CA PHE A 165 3.07 11.41 25.88
C PHE A 165 2.33 10.75 27.06
N ARG A 166 2.74 9.52 27.40
CA ARG A 166 2.20 8.77 28.54
C ARG A 166 2.62 9.39 29.87
N GLY A 167 3.87 9.83 30.00
CA GLY A 167 4.32 10.62 31.16
C GLY A 167 3.52 11.92 31.31
N LYS A 168 3.23 12.62 30.21
CA LYS A 168 2.41 13.83 30.22
C LYS A 168 0.94 13.56 30.58
N LEU A 169 0.38 12.43 30.17
CA LEU A 169 -0.97 12.01 30.57
C LEU A 169 -1.04 11.62 32.04
N GLU A 170 -0.01 10.95 32.56
CA GLU A 170 0.09 10.60 33.98
C GLU A 170 0.23 11.86 34.86
N GLU A 171 1.03 12.85 34.42
CA GLU A 171 1.16 14.16 35.07
C GLU A 171 -0.16 14.93 35.08
N LEU A 172 -0.85 14.99 33.94
CA LEU A 172 -2.18 15.62 33.85
C LEU A 172 -3.22 14.91 34.73
N SER A 173 -3.19 13.58 34.80
CA SER A 173 -4.11 12.81 35.65
C SER A 173 -3.89 13.07 37.15
N SER A 174 -2.63 13.30 37.55
CA SER A 174 -2.24 13.60 38.93
C SER A 174 -2.65 15.02 39.35
N ILE A 175 -2.67 15.96 38.41
CA ILE A 175 -3.19 17.33 38.62
C ILE A 175 -4.72 17.33 38.72
N MET A 176 -5.40 16.47 37.95
CA MET A 176 -6.86 16.43 37.90
C MET A 176 -7.49 15.68 39.08
N ASN A 177 -6.75 14.75 39.70
CA ASN A 177 -7.18 14.03 40.91
C ASN A 177 -6.11 14.14 42.01
N PRO A 178 -5.90 15.33 42.59
CA PRO A 178 -5.04 15.45 43.75
C PRO A 178 -5.72 14.74 44.93
N ASN A 179 -5.00 13.81 45.57
CA ASN A 179 -5.43 13.22 46.85
C ASN A 179 -5.64 14.31 47.90
#